data_AF-A0A392PGT4-F1
#
_entry.id   AF-A0A392PGT4-F1
#
_cell.length_a   1.000
_cell.length_b   1.000
_cell.length_c   1.000
_cell.angle_alpha   90.00
_cell.angle_beta   90.00
_cell.angle_gamma   90.00
#
_symmetry.space_group_name_H-M   'P 1'
#
loop_
_entity.id
_entity.type
_entity.pdbx_description
1 polymer ?
#
loop_
_entity_poly.entity_id
_entity_poly.type
_entity_poly.pdbx_seq_one_letter_code
_entity_poly.pdbx_strand_id
1 'polypeptide(L)'
;MHDQIDWKETPEAHVLKADVPGLKKEEVKVEVEDGRVLQITGERSVERDDVNDAGGHRVERSSGKFVRSFTLPANCKMDEVKASIQDGVLTVTVPKEGQRLASQNSN
;
A
#
# COMPACT_ATOMS: atom_id res chain seq x y z
N MET A 1 3.99 15.30 4.87
CA MET A 1 4.56 13.95 4.83
C MET A 1 4.28 13.42 3.43
N HIS A 2 5.31 13.21 2.61
CA HIS A 2 5.14 12.65 1.26
C HIS A 2 5.46 11.17 1.38
N ASP A 3 4.47 10.35 1.73
CA ASP A 3 4.64 8.91 1.61
C ASP A 3 4.74 8.60 0.12
N GLN A 4 5.94 8.22 -0.30
CA GLN A 4 6.18 7.81 -1.69
C GLN A 4 5.39 6.53 -1.92
N ILE A 5 4.40 6.64 -2.81
CA ILE A 5 3.64 5.50 -3.27
C ILE A 5 3.82 5.42 -4.77
N ASP A 6 4.40 4.31 -5.20
CA ASP A 6 4.48 3.95 -6.61
C ASP A 6 3.27 3.12 -6.99
N TRP A 7 2.66 3.44 -8.13
CA TRP A 7 1.61 2.63 -8.73
C TRP A 7 2.09 2.12 -10.08
N LYS A 8 2.19 0.79 -10.21
CA LYS A 8 2.48 0.10 -11.46
C LYS A 8 1.26 -0.70 -11.92
N GLU A 9 0.97 -0.60 -13.20
CA GLU A 9 0.00 -1.46 -13.87
C GLU A 9 0.73 -2.53 -14.70
N THR A 10 0.26 -3.76 -14.62
CA THR A 10 0.66 -4.90 -15.44
C THR A 10 -0.56 -5.43 -16.19
N PRO A 11 -0.42 -6.28 -17.22
CA PRO A 11 -1.58 -6.90 -17.86
C PRO A 11 -2.46 -7.69 -16.87
N GLU A 12 -1.86 -8.28 -15.84
CA GLU A 12 -2.53 -9.17 -14.89
C GLU A 12 -3.00 -8.49 -13.60
N ALA A 13 -2.41 -7.36 -13.20
CA ALA A 13 -2.68 -6.73 -11.91
C ALA A 13 -2.29 -5.25 -11.83
N HIS A 14 -2.85 -4.54 -10.84
CA HIS A 14 -2.29 -3.31 -10.31
C HIS A 14 -1.43 -3.60 -9.07
N VAL A 15 -0.26 -2.98 -8.99
CA VAL A 15 0.68 -3.14 -7.87
C VAL A 15 0.99 -1.75 -7.31
N LEU A 16 0.65 -1.54 -6.04
CA LEU A 16 1.02 -0.35 -5.29
C LEU A 16 2.15 -0.68 -4.33
N LYS A 17 3.16 0.18 -4.26
CA LYS A 17 4.25 0.07 -3.30
C LYS A 17 4.34 1.33 -2.46
N ALA A 18 4.30 1.21 -1.15
CA ALA A 18 4.39 2.33 -0.23
C ALA A 18 5.53 2.11 0.75
N ASP A 19 6.37 3.14 0.94
CA ASP A 19 7.39 3.12 1.98
C ASP A 19 6.72 3.23 3.34
N VAL A 20 6.93 2.24 4.20
CA VAL A 20 6.40 2.15 5.58
C VAL A 20 7.49 1.67 6.56
N PRO A 21 8.69 2.27 6.55
CA PRO A 21 9.79 1.81 7.38
C PRO A 21 9.43 1.92 8.87
N GLY A 22 9.75 0.87 9.63
CA GLY A 22 9.48 0.79 11.06
C GLY A 22 8.05 0.43 11.44
N LEU A 23 7.13 0.32 10.48
CA LEU A 23 5.76 -0.13 10.75
C LEU A 23 5.64 -1.64 10.68
N LYS A 24 4.92 -2.20 11.66
CA LYS A 24 4.48 -3.58 11.64
C LYS A 24 3.22 -3.72 10.81
N LYS A 25 2.89 -4.97 10.42
CA LYS A 25 1.71 -5.27 9.61
C LYS A 25 0.42 -4.84 10.31
N GLU A 26 0.37 -4.92 11.63
CA GLU A 26 -0.79 -4.58 12.44
C GLU A 26 -1.04 -3.07 12.51
N GLU A 27 -0.03 -2.25 12.17
CA GLU A 27 -0.08 -0.78 12.19
C GLU A 27 -0.44 -0.19 10.81
N VAL A 28 -0.62 -1.06 9.81
CA VAL A 28 -1.01 -0.69 8.43
C VAL A 28 -2.29 -1.43 8.06
N LYS A 29 -3.31 -0.66 7.72
CA LYS A 29 -4.63 -1.15 7.30
C LYS A 29 -4.82 -0.94 5.80
N VAL A 30 -5.25 -1.99 5.12
CA VAL A 30 -5.59 -1.98 3.68
C VAL A 30 -7.04 -2.41 3.55
N GLU A 31 -7.88 -1.54 2.99
CA GLU A 31 -9.33 -1.76 2.87
C GLU A 31 -9.84 -1.42 1.49
N VAL A 32 -10.99 -2.01 1.14
CA VAL A 32 -11.76 -1.67 -0.04
C VAL A 32 -13.02 -0.94 0.39
N GLU A 33 -13.17 0.30 -0.06
CA GLU A 33 -14.34 1.14 0.13
C GLU A 33 -15.06 1.37 -1.21
N ASP A 34 -16.36 1.67 -1.16
CA ASP A 34 -17.18 2.00 -2.32
C ASP A 34 -17.03 1.04 -3.53
N GLY A 35 -16.77 -0.23 -3.24
CA GLY A 35 -16.57 -1.32 -4.21
C GLY A 35 -15.31 -1.25 -5.06
N ARG A 36 -14.57 -0.13 -5.09
CA ARG A 36 -13.38 0.04 -5.97
C ARG A 36 -12.32 1.02 -5.46
N VAL A 37 -12.48 1.54 -4.25
CA VAL A 37 -11.51 2.45 -3.63
C VAL A 37 -10.62 1.64 -2.72
N LEU A 38 -9.35 1.49 -3.10
CA LEU A 38 -8.34 0.91 -2.22
C LEU A 38 -7.81 1.98 -1.28
N GLN A 39 -8.06 1.83 0.02
CA GLN A 39 -7.58 2.73 1.05
C GLN A 39 -6.44 2.09 1.84
N ILE A 40 -5.33 2.81 1.97
CA ILE A 40 -4.17 2.45 2.76
C ILE A 40 -4.05 3.46 3.90
N THR A 41 -4.17 2.98 5.13
CA THR A 41 -4.09 3.80 6.33
C THR A 41 -3.00 3.25 7.25
N GLY A 42 -2.25 4.11 7.91
CA GLY A 42 -1.33 3.69 8.95
C GLY A 42 -0.92 4.84 9.84
N GLU A 43 -0.21 4.54 10.93
CA GLU A 43 0.23 5.53 11.90
C GLU A 43 1.71 5.30 12.23
N ARG A 44 2.56 6.29 11.94
CA ARG A 44 3.95 6.28 12.38
C ARG A 44 4.06 6.95 13.75
N SER A 45 4.38 6.18 14.77
CA SER A 45 4.87 6.70 16.05
C SER A 45 6.36 7.04 15.90
N VAL A 46 6.75 8.21 16.39
CA VAL A 46 8.18 8.50 16.66
C VAL A 46 8.32 8.34 18.16
N GLU A 47 9.14 7.39 18.59
CA GLU A 47 9.56 7.29 19.99
C GLU A 47 10.23 8.62 20.37
N ARG A 48 9.53 9.43 21.17
CA ARG A 48 9.99 10.75 21.62
C ARG A 48 11.05 10.66 22.71
N ASP A 49 11.28 9.46 23.26
CA ASP A 49 12.17 9.25 24.40
C ASP A 49 13.65 9.52 24.04
N ASP A 50 14.03 9.36 22.76
CA ASP A 50 15.37 9.69 22.26
C ASP A 50 15.71 11.20 22.30
N VAL A 51 14.69 12.07 22.35
CA VAL A 51 14.88 13.53 22.21
C VAL A 51 15.03 14.23 23.56
N ASN A 52 14.37 13.70 24.59
CA ASN A 52 14.28 14.40 25.87
C ASN A 52 15.33 13.96 26.90
N ASP A 53 15.85 12.73 26.82
CA ASP A 53 16.84 12.21 27.80
C ASP A 53 18.21 11.81 27.21
N ALA A 54 18.39 11.76 25.87
CA ALA A 54 19.56 11.12 25.25
C ALA A 54 20.33 11.94 24.19
N GLY A 55 20.20 13.28 24.16
CA GLY A 55 21.09 14.10 23.33
C GLY A 55 20.83 14.03 21.81
N GLY A 56 19.57 13.87 21.39
CA GLY A 56 19.18 13.94 19.99
C GLY A 56 19.49 15.32 19.36
N HIS A 57 20.52 15.39 18.50
CA HIS A 57 20.89 16.65 17.84
C HIS A 57 19.93 17.07 16.72
N ARG A 58 19.16 16.14 16.13
CA ARG A 58 18.25 16.41 15.01
C ARG A 58 17.21 15.31 14.82
N VAL A 59 15.94 15.70 14.67
CA VAL A 59 14.83 14.80 14.33
C VAL A 59 14.29 15.18 12.97
N GLU A 60 14.44 14.28 11.99
CA GLU A 60 13.91 14.48 10.63
C GLU A 60 12.75 13.53 10.30
N ARG A 61 12.63 12.44 11.07
CA ARG A 61 11.56 11.45 10.90
C ARG A 61 10.24 12.09 11.28
N SER A 62 9.24 11.94 10.41
CA SER A 62 7.90 12.45 10.65
C SER A 62 7.06 11.41 11.39
N SER A 63 6.36 11.84 12.44
CA SER A 63 5.31 11.09 13.11
C SER A 63 3.94 11.47 12.55
N GLY A 64 2.99 10.56 12.58
CA GLY A 64 1.59 10.86 12.32
C GLY A 64 0.86 9.78 11.53
N LYS A 65 -0.46 9.98 11.43
CA LYS A 65 -1.35 9.17 10.61
C LYS A 65 -1.24 9.54 9.14
N PHE A 66 -1.24 8.53 8.28
CA PHE A 66 -1.37 8.70 6.84
C PHE A 66 -2.59 7.94 6.33
N VAL A 67 -3.25 8.52 5.33
CA VAL A 67 -4.37 7.91 4.60
C VAL A 67 -4.14 8.20 3.12
N ARG A 68 -4.17 7.14 2.31
CA ARG A 68 -4.00 7.23 0.86
C ARG A 68 -5.04 6.36 0.19
N SER A 69 -5.83 6.96 -0.70
CA SER A 69 -6.94 6.30 -1.37
C SER A 69 -6.72 6.28 -2.88
N PHE A 70 -6.96 5.13 -3.50
CA PHE A 70 -6.75 4.89 -4.92
C PHE A 70 -8.03 4.32 -5.52
N THR A 71 -8.62 5.02 -6.47
CA THR A 71 -9.74 4.48 -7.24
C THR A 71 -9.20 3.55 -8.32
N LEU A 72 -9.50 2.27 -8.22
CA LEU A 72 -9.05 1.26 -9.16
C LEU A 72 -10.02 1.12 -10.35
N PRO A 73 -9.51 0.67 -11.52
CA PRO A 73 -10.34 0.34 -12.66
C PRO A 73 -11.39 -0.73 -12.35
N ALA A 74 -12.50 -0.70 -13.09
CA ALA A 74 -13.63 -1.61 -12.85
C ALA A 74 -13.31 -3.09 -13.07
N ASN A 75 -12.28 -3.41 -13.85
CA ASN A 75 -11.83 -4.77 -14.12
C ASN A 75 -10.87 -5.30 -13.04
N CYS A 76 -10.96 -4.82 -11.79
CA CYS A 76 -10.14 -5.29 -10.68
C CYS A 76 -10.92 -6.27 -9.80
N LYS A 77 -10.27 -7.37 -9.42
CA LYS A 77 -10.82 -8.34 -8.47
C LYS A 77 -10.55 -7.89 -7.04
N MET A 78 -11.44 -7.05 -6.52
CA MET A 78 -11.27 -6.41 -5.22
C MET A 78 -11.34 -7.39 -4.04
N ASP A 79 -11.91 -8.57 -4.25
CA ASP A 79 -11.94 -9.70 -3.31
C ASP A 79 -10.64 -10.50 -3.26
N GLU A 80 -9.78 -10.37 -4.28
CA GLU A 80 -8.49 -11.06 -4.39
C GLU A 80 -7.29 -10.16 -4.02
N VAL A 81 -7.53 -9.04 -3.33
CA VAL A 81 -6.47 -8.11 -2.90
C VAL A 81 -5.50 -8.80 -1.94
N LYS A 82 -4.19 -8.67 -2.22
CA LYS A 82 -3.12 -9.19 -1.37
C LYS A 82 -2.20 -8.07 -0.92
N ALA A 83 -1.82 -8.09 0.36
CA ALA A 83 -0.89 -7.14 0.94
C ALA A 83 0.22 -7.85 1.72
N SER A 84 1.46 -7.40 1.53
CA SER A 84 2.63 -7.84 2.29
C SER A 84 3.53 -6.67 2.63
N ILE A 85 4.22 -6.75 3.77
CA ILE A 85 5.29 -5.82 4.12
C ILE A 85 6.58 -6.61 4.13
N GLN A 86 7.58 -6.12 3.40
CA GLN A 86 8.92 -6.69 3.36
C GLN A 86 9.93 -5.54 3.33
N ASP A 87 10.96 -5.61 4.19
CA ASP A 87 12.05 -4.64 4.24
C ASP A 87 11.58 -3.17 4.34
N GLY A 88 10.50 -2.93 5.09
CA GLY A 88 9.92 -1.59 5.27
C GLY A 88 9.07 -1.09 4.10
N VAL A 89 8.75 -1.94 3.13
CA VAL A 89 7.91 -1.59 1.97
C VAL A 89 6.61 -2.41 1.99
N LEU A 90 5.47 -1.73 1.99
CA LEU A 90 4.16 -2.32 1.76
C LEU A 90 3.98 -2.54 0.26
N THR A 91 3.67 -3.77 -0.14
CA THR A 91 3.24 -4.10 -1.50
C THR A 91 1.78 -4.54 -1.46
N VAL A 92 0.92 -3.82 -2.18
CA VAL A 92 -0.49 -4.19 -2.39
C VAL A 92 -0.68 -4.61 -3.84
N THR A 93 -1.15 -5.83 -4.07
CA THR A 93 -1.43 -6.39 -5.39
C THR A 93 -2.93 -6.58 -5.54
N VAL A 94 -3.49 -5.99 -6.59
CA VAL A 94 -4.90 -6.14 -6.96
C VAL A 94 -4.97 -6.80 -8.34
N PRO A 95 -5.32 -8.09 -8.41
CA PRO A 95 -5.47 -8.79 -9.67
C PRO A 95 -6.54 -8.15 -10.55
N LYS A 96 -6.34 -8.22 -11.86
CA LYS A 96 -7.37 -7.87 -12.84
C LYS A 96 -8.26 -9.08 -13.13
N GLU A 97 -9.50 -8.82 -13.49
CA GLU A 97 -10.33 -9.81 -14.17
C GLU A 97 -9.56 -10.25 -15.42
N GLY A 98 -9.20 -11.53 -15.46
CA GLY A 98 -8.35 -12.06 -16.52
C GLY A 98 -8.94 -11.67 -17.87
N GLN A 99 -8.12 -11.10 -18.76
CA GLN A 99 -8.48 -11.15 -20.17
C GLN A 99 -8.66 -12.63 -20.47
N ARG A 100 -9.91 -13.03 -20.73
CA ARG A 100 -10.17 -14.29 -21.40
C ARG A 100 -9.35 -14.21 -22.67
N LEU A 101 -8.18 -14.88 -22.69
CA LEU A 101 -7.46 -15.15 -23.93
C LEU A 101 -8.52 -15.78 -24.81
N ALA A 102 -8.96 -15.04 -25.83
CA ALA A 102 -9.92 -15.52 -26.78
C ALA A 102 -9.39 -16.88 -27.24
N SER A 103 -10.17 -17.93 -26.98
CA SER A 103 -9.84 -19.27 -27.39
C SER A 103 -9.79 -19.30 -28.92
N GLN A 104 -8.61 -19.03 -29.48
CA GLN A 104 -8.21 -19.49 -30.80
C GLN A 104 -7.69 -20.92 -30.55
N ASN A 105 -8.26 -21.99 -31.07
CA ASN A 105 -8.72 -22.21 -32.43
C ASN A 105 -9.94 -23.14 -32.50
N SER A 106 -10.93 -22.73 -33.30
CA SER A 106 -11.81 -23.65 -34.03
C SER A 106 -11.23 -23.82 -35.44
N ASN A 107 -10.79 -25.02 -35.78
CA ASN A 107 -11.02 -25.72 -37.06
C ASN A 107 -10.24 -27.03 -37.08
#